data_AF-A0AB34D4T7-F1
#
_entry.id   AF-A0AB34D4T7-F1
#
_cell.length_a   1.000
_cell.length_b   1.000
_cell.length_c   1.000
_cell.angle_alpha   90.00
_cell.angle_beta   90.00
_cell.angle_gamma   90.00
#
_symmetry.space_group_name_H-M   'P 1'
#
loop_
_entity.id
_entity.type
_entity.pdbx_description
1 polymer ?
#
loop_
_entity_poly.entity_id
_entity_poly.type
_entity_poly.pdbx_seq_one_letter_code
_entity_poly.pdbx_strand_id
1 'polypeptide(L)' 'MCVLCHDTGIIRKETYPGVIETKGCNCEVAIQQQEDNDKRWQAWLIKFESMKKELQRNQQQKVS' A
#
# COMPACT_ATOMS: atom_id res chain seq x y z
N MET A 1 -17.27 -0.35 6.48
CA MET A 1 -16.21 -1.04 7.25
C MET A 1 -16.69 -1.22 8.69
N CYS A 2 -15.93 -1.80 9.63
CA CYS A 2 -16.43 -2.00 11.00
C CYS A 2 -16.31 -0.75 11.88
N VAL A 3 -17.07 -0.69 12.98
CA VAL A 3 -17.10 0.47 13.88
C VAL A 3 -15.74 0.80 14.50
N LEU A 4 -14.86 -0.20 14.66
CA LEU A 4 -13.56 -0.02 15.32
C LEU A 4 -12.52 0.68 14.42
N CYS A 5 -12.64 0.54 13.10
CA CYS A 5 -11.69 1.13 12.16
C CYS A 5 -12.20 2.40 11.48
N HIS A 6 -13.48 2.79 11.69
CA HIS A 6 -14.08 4.01 11.12
C HIS A 6 -13.77 4.19 9.62
N ASP A 7 -13.95 3.12 8.84
CA ASP A 7 -13.69 3.10 7.39
C ASP A 7 -12.23 3.33 6.95
N THR A 8 -11.27 3.28 7.87
CA THR A 8 -9.83 3.45 7.57
C THR A 8 -9.06 2.14 7.39
N GLY A 9 -9.61 1.03 7.88
CA GLY A 9 -8.93 -0.27 7.92
C GLY A 9 -7.86 -0.39 9.00
N ILE A 10 -7.74 0.63 9.87
CA ILE A 10 -6.76 0.70 10.94
C ILE A 10 -7.49 0.96 12.25
N ILE A 11 -7.07 0.31 13.33
CA ILE A 11 -7.57 0.52 14.69
C ILE A 11 -6.50 1.28 15.46
N ARG A 12 -6.91 2.37 16.12
CA ARG A 12 -6.07 3.16 17.02
C ARG A 12 -6.60 3.00 18.44
N LYS A 13 -5.73 2.59 19.36
CA LYS A 13 -6.07 2.40 20.76
C LYS A 13 -4.99 3.01 21.65
N GLU A 14 -5.38 3.94 22.52
CA GLU A 14 -4.48 4.45 23.55
C GLU A 14 -4.22 3.36 24.60
N THR A 15 -2.95 3.01 24.83
CA THR A 15 -2.53 1.99 25.80
C THR A 15 -2.00 2.60 27.09
N TYR A 16 -1.39 3.79 26.99
CA TYR A 16 -0.96 4.66 28.09
C TYR A 16 -1.18 6.11 27.68
N PRO A 17 -1.21 7.08 28.62
CA PRO A 17 -1.36 8.49 28.28
C PRO A 17 -0.32 8.93 27.23
N GLY A 18 -0.80 9.31 26.06
CA GLY A 18 0.03 9.74 24.93
C GLY A 18 0.65 8.60 24.09
N VAL A 19 0.38 7.32 24.41
CA VAL A 19 0.88 6.15 23.67
C VAL A 19 -0.28 5.48 22.95
N ILE A 20 -0.30 5.60 21.61
CA ILE A 20 -1.35 5.02 20.77
C ILE A 20 -0.78 3.81 20.03
N GLU A 21 -1.34 2.64 20.32
CA GLU A 21 -1.15 1.46 19.50
C GLU A 21 -1.98 1.57 18.21
N THR A 22 -1.32 1.39 17.08
CA THR A 22 -1.96 1.40 15.76
C THR A 22 -1.80 0.02 15.12
N LYS A 23 -2.92 -0.64 14.80
CA LYS A 23 -2.96 -1.99 14.23
C LYS A 23 -3.87 -2.05 13.02
N GLY A 24 -3.63 -2.97 12.11
CA GLY A 24 -4.59 -3.29 11.04
C GLY A 24 -5.91 -3.82 11.62
N CYS A 25 -7.01 -3.52 10.94
CA CYS A 25 -8.32 -4.08 11.26
C CYS A 25 -8.49 -5.45 10.60
N ASN A 26 -9.05 -6.41 11.32
CA ASN A 26 -9.31 -7.77 10.82
C ASN A 26 -10.78 -7.99 10.40
N CYS A 27 -11.54 -6.92 10.16
CA CYS A 27 -12.89 -7.08 9.62
C CYS A 27 -12.83 -7.50 8.15
N GLU A 28 -13.84 -8.23 7.67
CA GLU A 28 -13.89 -8.79 6.31
C GLU A 28 -13.59 -7.75 5.23
N VAL A 29 -14.18 -6.56 5.33
CA VAL A 29 -13.94 -5.46 4.38
C VAL A 29 -12.48 -5.00 4.40
N ALA A 30 -11.86 -4.90 5.58
CA ALA A 30 -10.46 -4.49 5.71
C ALA A 30 -9.52 -5.55 5.12
N ILE A 31 -9.82 -6.83 5.32
CA ILE A 31 -9.06 -7.95 4.74
C ILE A 31 -9.14 -7.90 3.21
N GLN A 32 -10.35 -7.79 2.64
CA GLN A 32 -10.53 -7.69 1.19
C GLN A 32 -9.76 -6.50 0.61
N GLN A 33 -9.80 -5.36 1.28
CA GLN A 33 -9.12 -4.14 0.83
C GLN A 33 -7.60 -4.26 0.92
N GLN A 34 -7.07 -4.97 1.94
CA GLN A 34 -5.66 -5.29 2.03
C GLN A 34 -5.22 -6.17 0.85
N GLU A 35 -5.95 -7.25 0.56
CA GLU A 35 -5.63 -8.13 -0.58
C GLU A 35 -5.67 -7.39 -1.92
N ASP A 36 -6.65 -6.52 -2.12
CA ASP A 36 -6.76 -5.74 -3.36
C ASP A 36 -5.65 -4.68 -3.49
N ASN A 37 -5.25 -4.07 -2.37
CA ASN A 37 -4.11 -3.18 -2.33
C ASN A 37 -2.81 -3.92 -2.63
N ASP A 38 -2.63 -5.12 -2.09
CA ASP A 38 -1.45 -5.95 -2.37
C ASP A 38 -1.37 -6.32 -3.86
N LYS A 39 -2.50 -6.71 -4.48
CA LYS A 39 -2.57 -6.94 -5.94
C LYS A 39 -2.19 -5.69 -6.73
N ARG A 40 -2.72 -4.53 -6.36
CA ARG A 40 -2.41 -3.24 -7.00
C ARG A 40 -0.93 -2.87 -6.84
N TRP A 41 -0.36 -3.12 -5.67
CA TRP A 41 1.05 -2.89 -5.39
C TRP A 41 1.95 -3.76 -6.26
N GLN A 42 1.66 -5.06 -6.38
CA GLN A 42 2.42 -5.95 -7.26
C GLN A 42 2.34 -5.52 -8.74
N ALA A 43 1.14 -5.13 -9.22
CA ALA A 43 0.98 -4.61 -10.57
C ALA A 43 1.77 -3.31 -10.79
N TRP A 44 1.80 -2.43 -9.79
CA TRP A 44 2.57 -1.19 -9.84
C TRP A 44 4.07 -1.46 -9.91
N LEU A 45 4.59 -2.41 -9.12
CA LEU A 45 6.00 -2.79 -9.15
C LEU A 45 6.44 -3.30 -10.53
N ILE A 46 5.63 -4.15 -11.18
CA ILE A 46 5.91 -4.64 -12.53
C ILE A 46 5.97 -3.47 -13.53
N LYS A 47 5.00 -2.55 -13.46
CA LYS A 47 4.96 -1.37 -14.32
C LYS A 47 6.17 -0.47 -14.09
N PHE A 48 6.52 -0.24 -12.83
CA PHE A 48 7.66 0.58 -12.44
C PHE A 48 8.98 0.02 -13.00
N GLU A 49 9.21 -1.29 -12.89
CA GLU A 49 10.41 -1.93 -13.47
C GLU A 49 10.45 -1.83 -15.00
N SER A 50 9.29 -1.92 -15.67
CA SER A 50 9.20 -1.70 -17.12
C SER A 50 9.59 -0.27 -17.51
N MET A 51 9.06 0.73 -16.78
CA MET A 51 9.37 2.14 -16.99
C MET A 51 10.87 2.44 -16.79
N LYS A 52 11.49 1.81 -15.78
CA LYS A 52 12.93 1.95 -15.52
C LYS A 52 13.77 1.45 -16.70
N LYS A 53 13.43 0.29 -17.26
CA LYS A 53 14.12 -0.26 -18.45
C LYS A 53 13.94 0.64 -19.67
N GLU A 54 12.75 1.18 -19.87
CA GLU A 54 12.48 2.12 -20.96
C GLU A 54 13.32 3.40 -20.84
N LEU A 55 13.38 3.98 -19.64
CA LEU A 55 14.18 5.16 -19.35
C LEU A 55 15.66 4.92 -19.68
N GLN A 56 16.21 3.76 -19.30
CA GLN A 56 17.59 3.37 -19.61
C GLN A 56 17.85 3.28 -21.12
N ARG A 57 16.94 2.66 -21.90
CA ARG A 57 17.06 2.59 -23.36
C ARG A 57 17.05 3.98 -24.01
N ASN A 58 16.15 4.84 -23.55
CA ASN A 58 16.03 6.21 -24.07
C ASN A 58 17.26 7.06 -23.76
N GLN A 59 17.93 6.84 -22.62
CA GLN A 59 19.20 7.48 -22.30
C GLN A 59 20.33 6.99 -23.22
N GLN A 60 20.42 5.68 -23.47
CA GLN A 60 21.43 5.12 -24.38
C GLN A 60 21.26 5.63 -25.82
N GLN A 61 20.02 5.70 -26.33
CA GLN A 61 19.74 6.22 -27.67
C GLN A 61 20.11 7.71 -27.84
N LYS A 62 20.07 8.52 -26.78
CA LYS A 62 20.46 9.94 -26.83
C LYS A 62 21.98 10.16 -26.83
N VAL A 63 22.77 9.14 -26.51
CA VAL A 63 24.24 9.20 -26.43
C VAL A 63 24.90 8.64 -27.72
N SER A 64 24.14 7.90 -28.54
CA SER A 64 24.51 7.48 -29.90
C SER A 64 24.29 8.60 -30.92
#